data_AF-A0A847JIQ7-F1
#
_entry.id   AF-A0A847JIQ7-F1
#
_cell.length_a   1.000
_cell.length_b   1.000
_cell.length_c   1.000
_cell.angle_alpha   90.00
_cell.angle_beta   90.00
_cell.angle_gamma   90.00
#
_symmetry.space_group_name_H-M   'P 1'
#
loop_
_entity.id
_entity.type
_entity.pdbx_description
1 polymer ?
#
loop_
_entity_poly.entity_id
_entity_poly.type
_entity_poly.pdbx_seq_one_letter_code
_entity_poly.pdbx_strand_id
1 'polypeptide(L)'
;IARLGRFGAIVGLAFQIADDLLDVEASPETLGKATGKDAARGKGTLVSLHGVAAMKAELDRLVGAAAAELAPFGERAHRLVEAARFIAERRS
;
A
#
# COMPACT_ATOMS: atom_id res chain seq x y z
N ILE A 1 -7.62 -21.66 -4.81
CA ILE A 1 -7.95 -20.38 -5.49
C ILE A 1 -8.16 -19.24 -4.46
N ALA A 2 -8.93 -19.44 -3.40
CA ALA A 2 -9.23 -18.37 -2.43
C ALA A 2 -8.01 -17.66 -1.80
N ARG A 3 -6.94 -18.38 -1.45
CA ARG A 3 -5.70 -17.79 -0.88
C ARG A 3 -4.96 -16.88 -1.85
N LEU A 4 -4.76 -17.34 -3.09
CA LEU A 4 -4.13 -16.55 -4.14
C LEU A 4 -4.98 -15.33 -4.51
N GLY A 5 -6.31 -15.45 -4.49
CA GLY A 5 -7.21 -14.32 -4.66
C GLY A 5 -7.07 -13.28 -3.56
N ARG A 6 -7.01 -13.70 -2.28
CA ARG A 6 -6.78 -12.78 -1.15
C ARG A 6 -5.39 -12.15 -1.18
N PHE A 7 -4.36 -12.93 -1.50
CA PHE A 7 -3.01 -12.41 -1.75
C PHE A 7 -3.04 -11.30 -2.81
N GLY A 8 -3.69 -11.56 -3.96
CA GLY A 8 -3.83 -10.58 -5.03
C GLY A 8 -4.55 -9.31 -4.58
N ALA A 9 -5.63 -9.44 -3.81
CA ALA A 9 -6.36 -8.29 -3.26
C ALA A 9 -5.51 -7.45 -2.29
N ILE A 10 -4.75 -8.12 -1.40
CA ILE A 10 -3.86 -7.45 -0.45
C ILE A 10 -2.74 -6.70 -1.19
N VAL A 11 -2.11 -7.34 -2.18
CA VAL A 11 -1.05 -6.72 -2.99
C VAL A 11 -1.58 -5.57 -3.82
N GLY A 12 -2.80 -5.69 -4.38
CA GLY A 12 -3.45 -4.60 -5.11
C GLY A 12 -3.69 -3.37 -4.23
N LEU A 13 -4.13 -3.57 -2.98
CA LEU A 13 -4.27 -2.47 -2.01
C LEU A 13 -2.91 -1.85 -1.65
N ALA A 14 -1.89 -2.68 -1.39
CA ALA A 14 -0.55 -2.19 -1.11
C ALA A 14 0.00 -1.35 -2.28
N PHE A 15 -0.24 -1.77 -3.52
CA PHE A 15 0.16 -1.00 -4.70
C PHE A 15 -0.47 0.39 -4.74
N GLN A 16 -1.78 0.49 -4.49
CA GLN A 16 -2.49 1.78 -4.50
C GLN A 16 -1.96 2.71 -3.41
N ILE A 17 -1.77 2.21 -2.18
CA ILE A 17 -1.24 3.02 -1.08
C ILE A 17 0.18 3.49 -1.37
N ALA A 18 1.02 2.62 -1.94
CA ALA A 18 2.37 2.99 -2.35
C ALA A 18 2.37 4.05 -3.47
N ASP A 19 1.44 3.97 -4.42
CA ASP A 19 1.26 4.99 -5.48
C ASP A 19 0.89 6.35 -4.88
N ASP A 20 -0.13 6.37 -4.03
CA ASP A 20 -0.60 7.57 -3.35
C ASP A 20 0.51 8.21 -2.49
N LEU A 21 1.39 7.38 -1.89
CA LEU A 21 2.54 7.85 -1.11
C LEU A 21 3.59 8.53 -2.00
N LEU A 22 3.90 7.94 -3.16
CA LEU A 22 4.85 8.54 -4.12
C LEU A 22 4.35 9.90 -4.60
N ASP A 23 3.07 10.01 -4.94
CA ASP A 23 2.45 11.26 -5.38
C ASP A 23 2.53 12.36 -4.30
N VAL A 24 2.28 11.98 -3.05
CA VAL A 24 2.34 12.89 -1.90
C VAL A 24 3.77 13.32 -1.57
N GLU A 25 4.73 12.39 -1.60
CA GLU A 25 6.14 12.69 -1.31
C GLU A 25 6.80 13.52 -2.43
N ALA A 26 6.35 13.36 -3.68
CA ALA A 26 6.82 14.13 -4.83
C ALA A 26 6.31 15.59 -4.83
N SER A 27 5.17 15.88 -4.19
CA SER A 27 4.68 17.25 -4.00
C SER A 27 4.14 17.45 -2.58
N PRO A 28 5.00 17.78 -1.61
CA PRO A 28 4.60 18.08 -0.23
C PRO A 28 3.60 19.25 -0.14
N GLU A 29 3.61 20.18 -1.10
CA GLU A 29 2.62 21.27 -1.19
C GLU A 29 1.20 20.74 -1.45
N THR A 30 1.09 19.58 -2.10
CA THR A 30 -0.17 18.88 -2.35
C THR A 30 -0.75 18.33 -1.06
N LEU A 31 0.08 17.82 -0.14
CA LEU A 31 -0.38 17.36 1.18
C LEU A 31 -0.99 18.51 1.98
N GLY A 32 -0.31 19.67 2.05
CA GLY A 32 -0.79 20.85 2.77
C GLY A 32 -2.08 21.46 2.18
N LYS A 33 -2.31 21.32 0.87
CA LYS A 33 -3.57 21.71 0.22
C LYS A 33 -4.68 20.68 0.42
N ALA A 34 -4.35 19.39 0.38
CA ALA A 34 -5.31 18.28 0.50
C ALA A 34 -5.92 18.18 1.90
N THR A 35 -5.13 18.39 2.95
CA THR A 35 -5.62 18.43 4.34
C THR A 35 -6.61 19.57 4.61
N GLY A 36 -6.60 20.63 3.79
CA GLY A 36 -7.39 21.85 4.02
C GLY A 36 -8.53 22.14 3.03
N LYS A 37 -8.42 21.75 1.75
CA LYS A 37 -9.37 22.16 0.69
C LYS A 37 -10.00 21.02 -0.12
N ASP A 38 -9.28 19.92 -0.35
CA ASP A 38 -9.75 18.85 -1.25
C ASP A 38 -10.45 17.67 -0.55
N ALA A 39 -10.31 17.53 0.76
CA ALA A 39 -11.15 16.62 1.56
C ALA A 39 -12.66 16.89 1.36
N ALA A 40 -13.04 18.15 1.13
CA ALA A 40 -14.41 18.57 0.86
C ALA A 40 -14.94 18.18 -0.54
N ARG A 41 -14.07 17.74 -1.46
CA ARG A 41 -14.44 17.36 -2.85
C ARG A 41 -14.47 15.85 -3.09
N GLY A 42 -14.32 15.03 -2.05
CA GLY A 42 -14.44 13.57 -2.14
C GLY A 42 -13.31 12.85 -2.89
N LYS A 43 -12.18 13.52 -3.12
CA LYS A 43 -10.98 12.97 -3.81
C LYS A 43 -9.82 12.64 -2.88
N GLY A 44 -10.07 12.49 -1.57
CA GLY A 44 -9.00 12.16 -0.61
C GLY A 44 -8.46 10.75 -0.84
N THR A 45 -7.20 10.64 -1.23
CA THR A 45 -6.46 9.36 -1.18
C THR A 45 -6.35 8.88 0.26
N LEU A 46 -6.15 7.59 0.49
CA LEU A 46 -5.99 7.05 1.85
C LEU A 46 -4.85 7.74 2.60
N VAL A 47 -3.77 8.07 1.89
CA VAL A 47 -2.62 8.83 2.43
C VAL A 47 -3.02 10.23 2.87
N SER A 48 -3.86 10.94 2.11
CA SER A 48 -4.31 12.28 2.49
C SER A 48 -5.18 12.27 3.76
N LEU A 49 -5.94 11.19 3.99
CA LEU A 49 -6.86 11.06 5.12
C LEU A 49 -6.17 10.58 6.40
N HIS A 50 -5.23 9.65 6.27
CA HIS A 50 -4.59 8.98 7.41
C HIS A 50 -3.14 9.46 7.68
N GLY A 51 -2.54 10.15 6.71
CA GLY A 51 -1.17 10.63 6.77
C GLY A 51 -0.13 9.58 6.37
N VAL A 52 1.06 10.08 5.97
CA VAL A 52 2.17 9.28 5.45
C VAL A 52 2.63 8.20 6.44
N ALA A 53 2.80 8.56 7.71
CA ALA A 53 3.29 7.62 8.72
C ALA A 53 2.33 6.43 8.94
N ALA A 54 1.03 6.69 9.00
CA ALA A 54 0.02 5.64 9.16
C ALA A 54 -0.03 4.72 7.94
N MET A 55 0.10 5.27 6.72
CA MET A 55 0.08 4.46 5.51
C MET A 55 1.36 3.63 5.31
N LYS A 56 2.52 4.11 5.77
CA LYS A 56 3.74 3.28 5.81
C LYS A 56 3.58 2.08 6.75
N ALA A 57 3.02 2.29 7.94
CA ALA A 57 2.72 1.19 8.87
C ALA A 57 1.68 0.22 8.29
N GLU A 58 0.71 0.72 7.53
CA GLU A 58 -0.29 -0.12 6.84
C GLU A 58 0.34 -0.96 5.73
N LEU A 59 1.31 -0.43 4.98
CA LEU A 59 2.07 -1.20 3.99
C LEU A 59 2.82 -2.37 4.63
N ASP A 60 3.50 -2.16 5.76
CA ASP A 60 4.18 -3.23 6.51
C ASP A 60 3.17 -4.32 6.94
N ARG A 61 1.99 -3.90 7.41
CA ARG A 61 0.91 -4.81 7.80
C ARG A 61 0.40 -5.62 6.62
N LEU A 62 0.20 -4.99 5.45
CA LEU A 62 -0.26 -5.65 4.23
C LEU A 62 0.75 -6.67 3.71
N VAL A 63 2.05 -6.36 3.77
CA VAL A 63 3.12 -7.31 3.43
C VAL A 63 3.05 -8.55 4.33
N GLY A 64 2.91 -8.35 5.64
CA GLY A 64 2.75 -9.45 6.60
C GLY A 64 1.52 -10.31 6.30
N ALA A 65 0.38 -9.67 5.99
CA ALA A 65 -0.85 -10.37 5.64
C ALA A 65 -0.73 -11.16 4.32
N ALA A 66 -0.08 -10.57 3.30
CA ALA A 66 0.19 -11.23 2.02
C ALA A 66 1.07 -12.48 2.21
N ALA A 67 2.13 -12.37 3.02
CA ALA A 67 2.99 -13.49 3.36
C ALA A 67 2.24 -14.60 4.10
N ALA A 68 1.36 -14.24 5.05
CA ALA A 68 0.55 -15.20 5.79
C ALA A 68 -0.43 -15.97 4.89
N GLU A 69 -1.02 -15.34 3.87
CA GLU A 69 -1.86 -16.03 2.89
C GLU A 69 -1.10 -17.08 2.09
N LEU A 70 0.20 -16.85 1.87
CA LEU A 70 1.06 -17.73 1.10
C LEU A 70 1.85 -18.75 1.93
N ALA A 71 1.83 -18.66 3.27
CA ALA A 71 2.57 -19.55 4.16
C ALA A 71 2.41 -21.06 3.84
N PRO A 72 1.22 -21.59 3.48
CA PRO A 72 1.07 -23.01 3.14
C PRO A 72 1.83 -23.48 1.90
N PHE A 73 2.29 -22.56 1.04
CA PHE A 73 3.06 -22.89 -0.16
C PHE A 73 4.57 -22.99 0.12
N GLY A 74 5.03 -22.61 1.32
CA GLY A 74 6.43 -22.64 1.73
C GLY A 74 7.35 -21.91 0.75
N GLU A 75 8.53 -22.48 0.50
CA GLU A 75 9.55 -21.91 -0.40
C GLU A 75 9.05 -21.55 -1.81
N ARG A 76 8.03 -22.26 -2.30
CA ARG A 76 7.47 -21.98 -3.64
C ARG A 76 6.84 -20.59 -3.74
N ALA A 77 6.42 -20.01 -2.62
CA ALA A 77 5.84 -18.67 -2.57
C ALA A 77 6.87 -17.56 -2.36
N HIS A 78 8.15 -17.88 -2.15
CA HIS A 78 9.16 -16.89 -1.79
C HIS A 78 9.19 -15.68 -2.73
N ARG A 79 9.21 -15.93 -4.05
CA ARG A 79 9.18 -14.85 -5.07
C ARG A 79 7.94 -13.96 -5.02
N LEU A 80 6.79 -14.51 -4.63
CA LEU A 80 5.56 -13.73 -4.51
C LEU A 80 5.58 -12.85 -3.25
N VAL A 81 6.18 -13.35 -2.16
CA VAL A 81 6.37 -12.55 -0.94
C VAL A 81 7.38 -11.42 -1.18
N GLU A 82 8.48 -11.70 -1.90
CA GLU A 82 9.43 -10.67 -2.33
C GLU A 82 8.78 -9.62 -3.22
N ALA A 83 7.92 -10.02 -4.16
CA ALA A 83 7.18 -9.09 -5.00
C ALA A 83 6.24 -8.19 -4.17
N ALA A 84 5.55 -8.73 -3.17
CA ALA A 84 4.69 -7.94 -2.28
C ALA A 84 5.50 -6.90 -1.47
N ARG A 85 6.68 -7.28 -0.98
CA ARG A 85 7.63 -6.36 -0.30
C ARG A 85 8.11 -5.27 -1.23
N PHE A 86 8.55 -5.65 -2.43
CA PHE A 86 9.02 -4.71 -3.43
C PHE A 86 7.97 -3.64 -3.77
N ILE A 87 6.70 -4.05 -3.90
CA ILE A 87 5.59 -3.12 -4.17
C ILE A 87 5.39 -2.14 -3.01
N ALA A 88 5.47 -2.61 -1.76
CA ALA A 88 5.33 -1.77 -0.57
C ALA A 88 6.50 -0.80 -0.38
N GLU A 89 7.71 -1.18 -0.78
CA GLU A 89 8.94 -0.39 -0.58
C GLU A 89 9.33 0.47 -1.80
N ARG A 90 8.54 0.44 -2.88
CA ARG A 90 8.90 1.11 -4.14
C ARG A 90 9.08 2.62 -3.93
N ARG A 91 10.07 3.18 -4.62
CA ARG A 91 10.44 4.61 -4.56
C ARG A 91 10.32 5.34 -5.92
N SER A 92 9.84 4.64 -6.95
CA SER A 92 9.67 5.12 -8.32
C SER A 92 8.69 4.25 -9.08
#